data_AF-A0A7C5RMF3-F1
#
_entry.id   AF-A0A7C5RMF3-F1
#
_cell.length_a   1.000
_cell.length_b   1.000
_cell.length_c   1.000
_cell.angle_alpha   90.00
_cell.angle_beta   90.00
_cell.angle_gamma   90.00
#
_symmetry.space_group_name_H-M   'P 1'
#
loop_
_entity.id
_entity.type
_entity.pdbx_description
1 polymer ?
#
loop_
_entity_poly.entity_id
_entity_poly.type
_entity_poly.pdbx_seq_one_letter_code
_entity_poly.pdbx_strand_id
1 'polypeptide(L)'
;MVQGFARSFQRSHKILANKRGNPRLLQISFHTFRHWKAAMEYAKTKDILYVMKLLGHKNVKNKLVYTQLINSKEDEWICKVAKTVEEAKQLIEAGFEYVDTIDGIHLYRKRK
;
A
#
# COMPACT_ATOMS: atom_id res chain seq x y z
N MET A 1 -3.98 33.99 -1.50
CA MET A 1 -4.13 33.34 -2.83
C MET A 1 -4.62 31.88 -2.67
N VAL A 2 -5.86 31.60 -2.21
CA VAL A 2 -6.37 30.19 -2.09
C VAL A 2 -7.90 30.04 -2.21
N GLN A 3 -8.69 31.13 -2.21
CA GLN A 3 -10.17 31.04 -2.18
C GLN A 3 -10.83 30.61 -3.52
N GLY A 4 -10.12 30.73 -4.64
CA GLY A 4 -10.64 30.36 -5.98
C GLY A 4 -10.57 28.86 -6.25
N PHE A 5 -9.45 28.22 -5.93
CA PHE A 5 -9.21 26.79 -6.20
C PHE A 5 -10.19 25.86 -5.47
N ALA A 6 -10.46 26.13 -4.20
CA ALA A 6 -11.41 25.35 -3.41
C ALA A 6 -12.84 25.42 -4.00
N ARG A 7 -13.27 26.62 -4.45
CA ARG A 7 -14.58 26.81 -5.10
C ARG A 7 -14.68 26.09 -6.43
N SER A 8 -13.65 26.17 -7.28
CA SER A 8 -13.61 25.45 -8.55
C SER A 8 -13.65 23.94 -8.34
N PHE A 9 -12.88 23.42 -7.37
CA PHE A 9 -12.89 22.00 -7.00
C PHE A 9 -14.27 21.53 -6.54
N GLN A 10 -14.90 22.27 -5.61
CA GLN A 10 -16.25 21.95 -5.12
C GLN A 10 -17.30 21.98 -6.23
N ARG A 11 -17.20 22.93 -7.16
CA ARG A 11 -18.11 23.02 -8.31
C ARG A 11 -17.98 21.81 -9.23
N SER A 12 -16.75 21.43 -9.58
CA SER A 12 -16.48 20.25 -10.40
C SER A 12 -16.98 18.96 -9.73
N HIS A 13 -16.80 18.82 -8.42
CA HIS A 13 -17.31 17.68 -7.67
C HIS A 13 -18.84 17.59 -7.66
N LYS A 14 -19.55 18.72 -7.49
CA LYS A 14 -21.02 18.75 -7.57
C LYS A 14 -21.51 18.32 -8.96
N ILE A 15 -20.88 18.82 -10.01
CA ILE A 15 -21.22 18.44 -11.39
C ILE A 15 -21.01 16.93 -11.60
N LEU A 16 -19.86 16.40 -11.16
CA LEU A 16 -19.53 14.99 -11.33
C LEU A 16 -20.46 14.06 -10.49
N ALA A 17 -20.75 14.44 -9.25
CA ALA A 17 -21.67 13.73 -8.37
C ALA A 17 -23.06 13.62 -8.99
N ASN A 18 -23.58 14.74 -9.52
CA ASN A 18 -24.88 14.78 -10.18
C ASN A 18 -24.87 13.96 -11.48
N LYS A 19 -23.81 14.10 -12.31
CA LYS A 19 -23.67 13.36 -13.58
C LYS A 19 -23.59 11.84 -13.38
N ARG A 20 -23.00 11.38 -12.27
CA ARG A 20 -22.81 9.94 -11.97
C ARG A 20 -23.81 9.39 -10.97
N GLY A 21 -24.72 10.22 -10.44
CA GLY A 21 -25.65 9.82 -9.38
C GLY A 21 -24.99 9.33 -8.09
N ASN A 22 -23.74 9.75 -7.83
CA ASN A 22 -22.96 9.26 -6.69
C ASN A 22 -22.62 10.38 -5.70
N PRO A 23 -23.35 10.50 -4.57
CA PRO A 23 -23.13 11.57 -3.59
C PRO A 23 -21.83 11.41 -2.80
N ARG A 24 -21.20 10.22 -2.80
CA ARG A 24 -19.93 9.99 -2.06
C ARG A 24 -18.78 10.83 -2.60
N LEU A 25 -18.85 11.25 -3.86
CA LEU A 25 -17.85 12.14 -4.46
C LEU A 25 -17.77 13.48 -3.71
N LEU A 26 -18.85 13.94 -3.10
CA LEU A 26 -18.85 15.18 -2.32
C LEU A 26 -18.05 15.07 -1.01
N GLN A 27 -17.80 13.85 -0.52
CA GLN A 27 -17.02 13.61 0.70
C GLN A 27 -15.51 13.65 0.44
N ILE A 28 -15.08 13.59 -0.83
CA ILE A 28 -13.67 13.62 -1.19
C ILE A 28 -13.17 15.08 -1.11
N SER A 29 -12.11 15.29 -0.32
CA SER A 29 -11.47 16.59 -0.11
C SER A 29 -9.97 16.53 -0.43
N PHE A 30 -9.29 17.68 -0.42
CA PHE A 30 -7.83 17.71 -0.52
C PHE A 30 -7.13 16.93 0.60
N HIS A 31 -7.74 16.86 1.78
CA HIS A 31 -7.24 16.01 2.87
C HIS A 31 -7.33 14.52 2.50
N THR A 32 -8.41 14.10 1.84
CA THR A 32 -8.58 12.73 1.35
C THR A 32 -7.46 12.34 0.39
N PHE A 33 -7.12 13.20 -0.57
CA PHE A 33 -6.00 12.94 -1.50
C PHE A 33 -4.65 12.87 -0.78
N ARG A 34 -4.42 13.75 0.19
CA ARG A 34 -3.21 13.74 1.02
C ARG A 34 -3.08 12.44 1.82
N HIS A 35 -4.17 11.98 2.43
CA HIS A 35 -4.20 10.72 3.18
C HIS A 35 -4.01 9.51 2.28
N TRP A 36 -4.63 9.52 1.09
CA TRP A 36 -4.43 8.47 0.11
C TRP A 36 -2.97 8.37 -0.35
N LYS A 37 -2.32 9.50 -0.68
CA LYS A 37 -0.90 9.51 -1.06
C LYS A 37 -0.02 9.02 0.09
N ALA A 38 -0.32 9.42 1.32
CA ALA A 38 0.40 8.95 2.52
C ALA A 38 0.33 7.43 2.67
N ALA A 39 -0.87 6.86 2.53
CA ALA A 39 -1.09 5.43 2.59
C ALA A 39 -0.36 4.70 1.46
N MET A 40 -0.48 5.15 0.20
CA MET A 40 0.20 4.49 -0.92
C MET A 40 1.73 4.51 -0.81
N GLU A 41 2.31 5.61 -0.35
CA GLU A 41 3.76 5.70 -0.15
C GLU A 41 4.22 4.83 1.01
N TYR A 42 3.45 4.77 2.10
CA TYR A 42 3.76 3.87 3.20
C TYR A 42 3.63 2.39 2.80
N ALA A 43 2.69 2.03 1.93
CA ALA A 43 2.61 0.67 1.37
C ALA A 43 3.85 0.34 0.54
N LYS A 44 4.25 1.28 -0.33
CA LYS A 44 5.39 1.08 -1.23
C LYS A 44 6.73 0.95 -0.49
N THR A 45 6.98 1.83 0.49
CA THR A 45 8.30 1.92 1.13
C THR A 45 8.36 1.24 2.49
N LYS A 46 7.22 1.04 3.15
CA LYS A 46 7.10 0.67 4.57
C LYS A 46 7.87 1.56 5.54
N ASP A 47 8.31 2.74 5.09
CA ASP A 47 9.07 3.70 5.88
C ASP A 47 8.21 4.92 6.22
N ILE A 48 7.79 4.99 7.48
CA ILE A 48 6.95 6.08 8.01
C ILE A 48 7.72 7.42 8.12
N LEU A 49 9.05 7.39 8.27
CA LEU A 49 9.89 8.58 8.34
C LEU A 49 10.04 9.22 6.94
N TYR A 50 10.18 8.39 5.91
CA TYR A 50 10.13 8.86 4.52
C TYR A 50 8.81 9.56 4.21
N VAL A 51 7.67 8.92 4.53
CA VAL A 51 6.34 9.50 4.31
C VAL A 51 6.14 10.78 5.12
N MET A 52 6.71 10.85 6.33
CA MET A 52 6.71 12.07 7.13
C MET A 52 7.39 13.24 6.42
N LYS A 53 8.59 13.00 5.88
CA LYS A 53 9.38 14.02 5.16
C LYS A 53 8.65 14.47 3.90
N LEU A 54 8.08 13.52 3.15
CA LEU A 54 7.29 13.79 1.94
C LEU A 54 6.09 14.70 2.24
N LEU A 55 5.39 14.46 3.34
CA LEU A 55 4.21 15.24 3.73
C LEU A 55 4.57 16.54 4.47
N GLY A 56 5.81 16.71 4.94
CA GLY A 56 6.21 17.88 5.72
C GLY A 56 5.56 17.95 7.10
N HIS A 57 5.25 16.80 7.69
CA HIS A 57 4.61 16.74 9.01
C HIS A 57 5.66 16.84 10.13
N LYS A 58 5.44 17.72 11.12
CA LYS A 58 6.34 17.87 12.28
C LYS A 58 6.24 16.77 13.35
N ASN A 59 5.13 16.03 13.42
CA ASN A 59 4.89 15.02 14.46
C ASN A 59 4.33 13.72 13.87
N VAL A 60 4.79 12.57 14.38
CA VAL A 60 4.48 11.21 13.89
C VAL A 60 3.14 10.69 14.43
N LYS A 61 2.72 11.12 15.63
CA LYS A 61 1.55 10.55 16.34
C LYS A 61 0.23 10.55 15.55
N ASN A 62 -0.03 11.56 14.72
CA ASN A 62 -1.26 11.64 13.93
C ASN A 62 -1.32 10.65 12.73
N LYS A 63 -0.25 9.87 12.47
CA LYS A 63 -0.09 9.09 11.23
C LYS A 63 -0.20 7.58 11.39
N LEU A 64 -0.31 7.09 12.63
CA LEU A 64 -0.59 5.67 12.89
C LEU A 64 -1.95 5.23 12.33
N VAL A 65 -2.83 6.18 11.98
CA VAL A 65 -4.10 5.89 11.29
C VAL A 65 -3.87 5.32 9.88
N TYR A 66 -2.78 5.67 9.18
CA TYR A 66 -2.53 5.17 7.82
C TYR A 66 -2.02 3.73 7.81
N THR A 67 -1.33 3.29 8.87
CA THR A 67 -0.77 1.95 8.95
C THR A 67 -1.88 0.89 9.06
N GLN A 68 -2.99 1.25 9.72
CA GLN A 68 -4.15 0.37 9.89
C GLN A 68 -4.85 0.02 8.57
N LEU A 69 -4.83 0.91 7.58
CA LEU A 69 -5.49 0.69 6.28
C LEU A 69 -4.68 -0.19 5.33
N ILE A 70 -3.36 -0.28 5.52
CA ILE A 70 -2.44 -1.02 4.63
C ILE A 70 -2.28 -2.49 5.02
N ASN A 71 -2.69 -2.86 6.24
CA ASN A 71 -2.75 -4.27 6.66
C ASN A 71 -3.76 -5.12 5.87
N SER A 72 -4.40 -4.56 4.83
CA SER A 72 -5.30 -5.30 3.96
C SER A 72 -4.61 -5.63 2.62
N LYS A 73 -3.99 -6.82 2.58
CA LYS A 73 -3.56 -7.54 1.36
C LYS A 73 -2.27 -7.07 0.69
N GLU A 74 -1.17 -7.00 1.40
CA GLU A 74 0.08 -7.37 0.74
C GLU A 74 0.24 -8.86 0.91
N ASP A 75 0.26 -9.59 -0.21
CA ASP A 75 0.53 -11.02 -0.27
C ASP A 75 1.74 -11.34 0.62
N GLU A 76 1.51 -11.78 1.85
CA GLU A 76 2.58 -12.23 2.71
C GLU A 76 3.09 -13.52 2.08
N TRP A 77 4.29 -13.49 1.51
CA TRP A 77 4.91 -14.69 0.98
C TRP A 77 5.70 -15.35 2.10
N ILE A 78 5.47 -16.63 2.31
CA ILE A 78 6.32 -17.46 3.16
C ILE A 78 7.49 -17.88 2.27
N CYS A 79 8.69 -17.36 2.56
CA CYS A 79 9.91 -17.76 1.88
C CYS A 79 10.62 -18.86 2.68
N LYS A 80 11.02 -19.94 2.02
CA LYS A 80 11.84 -21.02 2.59
C LYS A 80 13.01 -21.32 1.67
N VAL A 81 14.09 -21.82 2.27
CA VAL A 81 15.31 -22.21 1.57
C VAL A 81 15.56 -23.70 1.78
N ALA A 82 16.06 -24.36 0.74
CA ALA A 82 16.52 -25.74 0.80
C ALA A 82 17.97 -25.84 0.32
N LYS A 83 18.77 -26.64 1.01
CA LYS A 83 20.14 -26.96 0.64
C LYS A 83 20.28 -28.36 0.06
N THR A 84 19.34 -29.25 0.37
CA THR A 84 19.32 -30.63 -0.12
C THR A 84 18.13 -30.88 -1.03
N VAL A 85 18.26 -31.88 -1.90
CA VAL A 85 17.19 -32.31 -2.81
C VAL A 85 15.97 -32.83 -2.04
N GLU A 86 16.19 -33.43 -0.87
CA GLU A 86 15.12 -33.92 0.01
C GLU A 86 14.29 -32.78 0.61
N GLU A 87 14.93 -31.71 1.10
CA GLU A 87 14.25 -30.51 1.58
C GLU A 87 13.47 -29.81 0.45
N ALA A 88 14.07 -29.72 -0.73
CA ALA A 88 13.44 -29.16 -1.93
C ALA A 88 12.15 -29.92 -2.29
N LYS A 89 12.19 -31.26 -2.26
CA LYS A 89 11.03 -32.11 -2.54
C LYS A 89 9.91 -31.89 -1.52
N GLN A 90 10.25 -31.81 -0.23
CA GLN A 90 9.26 -31.52 0.83
C GLN A 90 8.60 -30.15 0.65
N LEU A 91 9.36 -29.14 0.22
CA LEU A 91 8.81 -27.80 -0.06
C LEU A 91 7.88 -27.78 -1.27
N ILE A 92 8.22 -28.52 -2.32
CA ILE A 92 7.37 -28.67 -3.51
C ILE A 92 6.07 -29.40 -3.15
N GLU A 93 6.14 -30.50 -2.39
CA GLU A 93 4.96 -31.25 -1.91
C GLU A 93 4.09 -30.39 -0.97
N ALA A 94 4.70 -29.50 -0.18
CA ALA A 94 3.99 -28.53 0.64
C ALA A 94 3.36 -27.37 -0.16
N GLY A 95 3.53 -27.34 -1.48
CA GLY A 95 2.94 -26.35 -2.39
C GLY A 95 3.68 -25.01 -2.42
N PHE A 96 4.99 -25.01 -2.19
CA PHE A 96 5.83 -23.85 -2.45
C PHE A 96 6.29 -23.85 -3.92
N GLU A 97 6.32 -22.66 -4.53
CA GLU A 97 6.86 -22.43 -5.86
C GLU A 97 8.37 -22.15 -5.78
N TYR A 98 9.14 -22.79 -6.68
CA TYR A 98 10.54 -22.49 -6.87
C TYR A 98 10.72 -21.09 -7.49
N VAL A 99 11.64 -20.31 -6.94
CA VAL A 99 11.92 -18.93 -7.40
C VAL A 99 13.27 -18.88 -8.10
N ASP A 100 14.35 -19.17 -7.38
CA ASP A 100 15.71 -19.05 -7.90
C ASP A 100 16.72 -19.83 -7.03
N THR A 101 17.96 -19.93 -7.50
CA THR A 101 19.07 -20.53 -6.75
C THR A 101 20.21 -19.53 -6.62
N ILE A 102 20.58 -19.20 -5.38
CA ILE A 102 21.68 -18.27 -5.08
C ILE A 102 22.73 -19.05 -4.28
N ASP A 103 23.97 -19.09 -4.75
CA ASP A 103 25.10 -19.78 -4.10
C ASP A 103 24.83 -21.26 -3.74
N GLY A 104 24.09 -21.97 -4.60
CA GLY A 104 23.72 -23.38 -4.39
C GLY A 104 22.58 -23.58 -3.37
N ILE A 105 21.91 -22.51 -2.94
CA ILE A 105 20.74 -22.56 -2.05
C ILE A 105 19.49 -22.25 -2.86
N HIS A 106 18.54 -23.19 -2.87
CA HIS A 106 17.28 -23.05 -3.61
C HIS A 106 16.26 -22.26 -2.79
N LEU A 107 15.70 -21.21 -3.38
CA LEU A 107 14.67 -20.36 -2.78
C LEU A 107 13.27 -20.75 -3.26
N TYR A 108 12.36 -20.86 -2.30
CA TYR A 108 10.97 -21.21 -2.50
C TYR A 108 10.05 -20.17 -1.86
N ARG A 109 8.91 -19.88 -2.49
CA ARG A 109 7.87 -18.99 -1.93
C ARG A 109 6.50 -19.64 -1.98
N LYS A 110 5.64 -19.31 -1.01
CA LYS A 110 4.22 -19.67 -1.01
C LYS A 110 3.39 -18.48 -0.55
N ARG A 111 2.25 -18.21 -1.20
CA ARG A 111 1.29 -17.22 -0.70
C ARG A 111 0.73 -17.69 0.64
N LYS A 112 0.72 -16.82 1.64
CA LYS A 112 0.11 -17.06 2.94
C LYS A 112 -1.40 -17.17 2.85
#